data_AF-A0AAX1Q4Z8-F1
#
_entry.id   AF-A0AAX1Q4Z8-F1
#
_cell.length_a   1.000
_cell.length_b   1.000
_cell.length_c   1.000
_cell.angle_alpha   90.00
_cell.angle_beta   90.00
_cell.angle_gamma   90.00
#
_symmetry.space_group_name_H-M   'P 1'
#
loop_
_entity.id
_entity.type
_entity.pdbx_description
1 polymer ?
#
loop_
_entity_poly.entity_id
_entity_poly.type
_entity_poly.pdbx_seq_one_letter_code
_entity_poly.pdbx_strand_id
1 'polypeptide(L)'
;MNQLYSSLNEAGLIFKGDTDKGEEDFIFILLETSEDGTTHSVDVDTFEMLFGDVEEDPTYEALSGSHTFKLGDTQYTMTADEMGYQKYFDQWKMQGII
;
A
#
# COMPACT_ATOMS: atom_id res chain seq x y z
N MET A 1 -4.37 -9.94 -3.25
CA MET A 1 -4.42 -8.85 -2.27
C MET A 1 -4.75 -9.36 -0.88
N ASN A 2 -5.74 -10.25 -0.73
CA ASN A 2 -6.05 -10.89 0.56
C ASN A 2 -4.83 -11.50 1.30
N GLN A 3 -3.95 -12.20 0.59
CA GLN A 3 -2.73 -12.75 1.18
C GLN A 3 -1.77 -11.65 1.66
N LEU A 4 -1.53 -10.63 0.84
CA LEU A 4 -0.72 -9.46 1.21
C LEU A 4 -1.28 -8.78 2.47
N TYR A 5 -2.58 -8.51 2.51
CA TYR A 5 -3.21 -7.89 3.68
C TYR A 5 -3.12 -8.76 4.93
N SER A 6 -3.21 -10.08 4.80
CA SER A 6 -2.97 -11.00 5.93
C SER A 6 -1.55 -10.83 6.47
N SER A 7 -0.53 -10.86 5.60
CA SER A 7 0.88 -10.69 6.00
C SER A 7 1.14 -9.31 6.62
N LEU A 8 0.59 -8.24 6.03
CA LEU A 8 0.73 -6.88 6.57
C LEU A 8 0.05 -6.74 7.94
N ASN A 9 -1.12 -7.34 8.13
CA ASN A 9 -1.82 -7.35 9.41
C ASN A 9 -1.05 -8.13 10.48
N GLU A 10 -0.49 -9.30 10.14
CA GLU A 10 0.38 -10.08 11.03
C GLU A 10 1.64 -9.30 11.43
N ALA A 11 2.19 -8.49 10.51
CA ALA A 11 3.31 -7.60 10.78
C ALA A 11 2.92 -6.34 11.58
N GLY A 12 1.63 -6.13 11.89
CA GLY A 12 1.14 -4.95 12.61
C GLY A 12 1.16 -3.67 11.76
N LEU A 13 1.19 -3.79 10.44
CA LEU A 13 1.20 -2.67 9.51
C LEU A 13 -0.21 -2.23 9.10
N ILE A 14 -1.25 -3.00 9.44
CA ILE A 14 -2.64 -2.60 9.20
C ILE A 14 -3.24 -2.05 10.49
N PHE A 15 -3.83 -0.87 10.42
CA PHE A 15 -4.51 -0.24 11.55
C PHE A 15 -5.76 0.52 11.11
N LYS A 16 -6.70 0.70 12.04
CA LYS A 16 -7.84 1.59 11.85
C LYS A 16 -7.45 3.00 12.28
N GLY A 17 -7.68 3.98 11.41
CA GLY A 17 -7.40 5.39 11.71
C GLY A 17 -8.69 6.17 11.96
N ASP A 18 -8.67 7.06 12.94
CA ASP A 18 -9.69 8.10 13.08
C ASP A 18 -9.41 9.19 12.05
N THR A 19 -10.29 9.34 11.05
CA THR A 19 -10.32 10.57 10.28
C THR A 19 -11.20 11.58 11.04
N ASP A 20 -10.83 12.86 11.05
CA ASP A 20 -11.59 13.96 11.67
C ASP A 20 -13.05 14.10 11.16
N LYS A 21 -13.49 13.22 10.26
CA LYS A 21 -14.79 13.25 9.58
C LYS A 21 -15.84 12.29 10.15
N GLY A 22 -15.53 11.52 11.19
CA GLY A 22 -16.55 10.85 12.03
C GLY A 22 -17.42 9.79 11.34
N GLU A 23 -17.07 9.35 10.13
CA GLU A 23 -17.77 8.28 9.43
C GLU A 23 -16.73 7.30 8.86
N GLU A 24 -16.90 6.03 9.25
CA GLU A 24 -16.24 4.81 8.76
C GLU A 24 -14.81 4.53 9.26
N ASP A 25 -14.62 3.31 9.78
CA ASP A 25 -13.33 2.73 10.17
C ASP A 25 -12.41 2.62 8.94
N PHE A 26 -11.75 3.70 8.54
CA PHE A 26 -10.78 3.66 7.46
C PHE A 26 -9.60 2.76 7.86
N ILE A 27 -9.31 1.78 7.01
CA ILE A 27 -8.18 0.87 7.18
C ILE A 27 -6.98 1.47 6.45
N PHE A 28 -5.88 1.62 7.18
CA PHE A 28 -4.62 2.17 6.68
C PHE A 28 -3.53 1.12 6.71
N ILE A 29 -2.62 1.22 5.74
CA ILE A 29 -1.37 0.48 5.66
C ILE A 29 -0.25 1.43 6.08
N LEU A 30 0.45 1.10 7.16
CA LEU A 30 1.65 1.78 7.62
C LEU A 30 2.80 1.47 6.66
N LEU A 31 3.34 2.51 6.03
CA LEU A 31 4.44 2.41 5.07
C LEU A 31 5.79 2.56 5.77
N GLU A 32 5.94 3.61 6.59
CA GLU A 32 7.13 3.84 7.41
C GLU A 32 6.79 4.68 8.65
N THR A 33 7.67 4.61 9.65
CA THR A 33 7.68 5.54 10.79
C THR A 33 9.02 6.24 10.78
N SER A 34 9.00 7.56 10.61
CA SER A 34 10.17 8.42 10.63
C SER A 34 10.83 8.44 12.01
N GLU A 35 12.11 8.82 12.09
CA GLU A 35 12.86 8.88 13.37
C GLU A 35 12.21 9.80 14.42
N ASP A 36 11.46 10.80 13.98
CA ASP A 36 10.72 11.74 14.84
C ASP A 36 9.37 11.20 15.32
N GLY A 37 9.01 9.97 14.93
CA GLY A 37 7.74 9.32 15.26
C GLY A 37 6.60 9.62 14.30
N THR A 38 6.83 10.38 13.22
CA THR A 38 5.81 10.64 12.19
C THR A 38 5.55 9.37 11.39
N THR A 39 4.29 8.93 11.33
CA THR A 39 3.87 7.76 10.55
C THR A 39 3.41 8.18 9.15
N HIS A 40 3.94 7.55 8.11
CA HIS A 40 3.40 7.65 6.77
C HIS A 40 2.56 6.42 6.47
N SER A 41 1.32 6.66 6.05
CA SER A 41 0.36 5.60 5.76
C SER A 41 -0.42 5.92 4.50
N VAL A 42 -1.03 4.89 3.92
CA VAL A 42 -1.95 4.97 2.80
C VAL A 42 -3.23 4.25 3.19
N ASP A 43 -4.40 4.78 2.85
CA ASP A 43 -5.66 4.05 3.01
C ASP A 43 -5.74 2.88 2.02
N VAL A 44 -6.44 1.82 2.41
CA VAL A 44 -6.58 0.61 1.59
C VAL A 44 -7.21 0.93 0.23
N ASP A 45 -8.20 1.82 0.17
CA ASP A 45 -8.86 2.16 -1.09
C ASP A 45 -7.90 2.80 -2.10
N THR A 46 -7.05 3.72 -1.64
CA THR A 46 -5.99 4.32 -2.45
C THR A 46 -4.96 3.27 -2.88
N PHE A 47 -4.59 2.35 -1.98
CA PHE A 47 -3.67 1.27 -2.34
C PHE A 47 -4.26 0.32 -3.39
N GLU A 48 -5.52 -0.08 -3.25
CA GLU A 48 -6.23 -0.92 -4.22
C GLU A 48 -6.44 -0.20 -5.55
N MET A 49 -6.70 1.11 -5.53
CA MET A 49 -6.76 1.90 -6.75
C MET A 49 -5.42 1.84 -7.51
N LEU A 50 -4.29 1.94 -6.82
CA LEU A 50 -2.96 1.98 -7.42
C LEU A 50 -2.45 0.60 -7.87
N PHE A 51 -2.70 -0.44 -7.07
CA PHE A 51 -2.09 -1.78 -7.23
C PHE A 51 -3.13 -2.91 -7.43
N GLY A 52 -4.40 -2.57 -7.63
CA GLY A 52 -5.47 -3.56 -7.82
C GLY A 52 -5.32 -4.39 -9.10
N ASP A 53 -4.47 -3.97 -10.05
CA ASP A 53 -4.14 -4.76 -11.23
C ASP A 53 -3.34 -6.03 -10.90
N VAL A 54 -2.71 -6.10 -9.72
CA VAL A 54 -2.03 -7.30 -9.20
C VAL A 54 -2.80 -7.97 -8.05
N GLU A 55 -4.12 -7.76 -7.98
CA GLU A 55 -4.97 -8.31 -6.92
C GLU A 55 -4.88 -9.83 -6.81
N GLU A 56 -4.77 -10.56 -7.92
CA GLU A 56 -4.71 -12.03 -7.87
C GLU A 56 -3.36 -12.56 -7.33
N ASP A 57 -2.26 -11.84 -7.59
CA ASP A 57 -0.89 -12.29 -7.27
C ASP A 57 0.04 -11.11 -6.91
N PRO A 58 -0.11 -10.51 -5.71
CA PRO A 58 0.65 -9.33 -5.29
C PRO A 58 2.06 -9.70 -4.77
N THR A 59 2.85 -10.37 -5.60
CA THR A 59 4.26 -10.67 -5.30
C THR A 59 5.10 -9.39 -5.27
N TYR A 60 6.29 -9.44 -4.68
CA TYR A 60 7.24 -8.32 -4.77
C TYR A 60 7.49 -7.90 -6.21
N GLU A 61 7.71 -8.85 -7.12
CA GLU A 61 7.99 -8.57 -8.52
C GLU A 61 6.78 -7.93 -9.23
N ALA A 62 5.57 -8.35 -8.87
CA ALA A 62 4.34 -7.76 -9.38
C ALA A 62 4.12 -6.34 -8.84
N LEU A 63 4.26 -6.14 -7.54
CA LEU A 63 4.13 -4.84 -6.86
C LEU A 63 5.23 -3.84 -7.26
N SER A 64 6.44 -4.31 -7.57
CA SER A 64 7.54 -3.45 -8.06
C SER A 64 7.44 -3.14 -9.55
N GLY A 65 6.40 -3.67 -10.21
CA GLY A 65 6.20 -3.59 -11.64
C GLY A 65 5.66 -2.25 -12.12
N SER A 66 5.12 -2.28 -13.34
CA SER A 66 4.38 -1.17 -13.92
C SER A 66 2.90 -1.39 -13.69
N HIS A 67 2.24 -0.37 -13.12
CA HIS A 67 0.83 -0.42 -12.76
C HIS A 67 0.02 0.53 -13.61
N THR A 68 -1.18 0.09 -13.98
CA THR A 68 -2.14 0.92 -14.70
C THR A 68 -3.39 1.15 -13.87
N PHE A 69 -3.61 2.40 -13.49
CA PHE A 69 -4.75 2.81 -12.67
C PHE A 69 -5.44 4.05 -13.25
N LYS A 70 -6.66 4.33 -12.76
CA LYS A 70 -7.44 5.51 -13.15
C LYS A 70 -7.56 6.47 -11.99
N LEU A 71 -7.31 7.74 -12.26
CA LEU A 71 -7.56 8.84 -11.34
C LEU A 71 -8.52 9.83 -12.03
N GLY A 72 -9.77 9.82 -11.60
CA GLY A 72 -10.86 10.47 -12.33
C GLY A 72 -11.05 9.85 -13.71
N ASP A 73 -11.07 10.68 -14.75
CA ASP A 73 -11.20 10.23 -16.15
C ASP A 73 -9.86 9.90 -16.82
N THR A 74 -8.74 10.09 -16.12
CA THR A 74 -7.39 9.90 -16.68
C THR A 74 -6.82 8.56 -16.25
N GLN A 75 -6.29 7.81 -17.23
CA GLN A 75 -5.54 6.58 -16.98
C GLN A 75 -4.05 6.90 -16.93
N TYR A 76 -3.38 6.37 -15.92
CA TYR A 76 -1.94 6.49 -15.72
C TYR A 76 -1.30 5.11 -15.81
N THR A 77 -0.07 5.07 -16.30
CA THR A 77 0.79 3.89 -16.26
C THR A 77 2.14 4.33 -15.71
N MET A 78 2.49 3.85 -14.52
CA MET A 78 3.71 4.25 -13.81
C MET A 78 4.26 3.06 -13.02
N THR A 79 5.57 3.03 -12.77
CA THR A 79 6.18 2.01 -11.91
C THR A 79 6.03 2.36 -10.43
N ALA A 80 6.20 1.36 -9.56
CA ALA A 80 6.27 1.58 -8.12
C ALA A 80 7.35 2.59 -7.71
N ASP A 81 8.47 2.64 -8.43
CA ASP A 81 9.53 3.63 -8.21
C ASP A 81 9.08 5.05 -8.55
N GLU A 82 8.43 5.23 -9.71
CA GLU A 82 7.89 6.53 -10.14
C GLU A 82 6.78 7.04 -9.19
N MET A 83 6.03 6.13 -8.58
CA MET A 83 5.02 6.45 -7.57
C MET A 83 5.60 6.66 -6.16
N GLY A 84 6.88 6.35 -5.95
CA GLY A 84 7.56 6.46 -4.64
C GLY A 84 7.30 5.29 -3.68
N TYR A 85 6.72 4.19 -4.16
CA TYR A 85 6.37 3.00 -3.37
C TYR A 85 7.46 1.93 -3.33
N GLN A 86 8.42 1.94 -4.27
CA GLN A 86 9.44 0.89 -4.37
C GLN A 86 10.17 0.63 -3.04
N LYS A 87 10.53 1.71 -2.31
CA LYS A 87 11.22 1.60 -1.02
C LYS A 87 10.42 0.82 0.04
N TYR A 88 9.09 0.89 0.00
CA TYR A 88 8.22 0.20 0.94
C TYR A 88 8.15 -1.29 0.62
N PHE A 89 8.07 -1.64 -0.66
CA PHE A 89 8.08 -3.03 -1.11
C PHE A 89 9.43 -3.70 -0.85
N ASP A 90 10.53 -2.97 -1.05
CA ASP A 90 11.88 -3.43 -0.68
C ASP A 90 11.96 -3.73 0.82
N GLN A 91 11.42 -2.85 1.66
CA GLN A 91 11.39 -3.05 3.11
C GLN A 91 10.56 -4.27 3.50
N TRP A 92 9.36 -4.43 2.93
CA TRP A 92 8.50 -5.58 3.21
C TRP A 92 9.16 -6.91 2.80
N LYS A 93 9.85 -6.94 1.65
CA LYS A 93 10.64 -8.09 1.22
C LYS A 93 11.80 -8.39 2.17
N MET A 94 12.55 -7.37 2.59
CA MET A 94 13.65 -7.54 3.55
C MET A 94 13.17 -8.06 4.92
N GLN A 95 11.95 -7.69 5.32
CA GLN A 95 11.31 -8.16 6.55
C GLN A 95 10.65 -9.53 6.41
N GLY A 96 10.60 -10.11 5.20
CA GLY A 96 9.97 -11.40 4.92
C GLY A 96 8.44 -11.36 4.98
N ILE A 97 7.84 -10.19 4.76
CA ILE A 97 6.39 -10.01 4.72
C ILE A 97 5.83 -10.45 3.34
N ILE A 98 6.60 -10.18 2.28
CA ILE A 98 6.31 -10.51 0.88
C ILE A 98 7.49 -11.19 0.19
#